data_AF-A0AA39NJR0-F1
#
_entry.id   AF-A0AA39NJR0-F1
#
_cell.length_a   1.000
_cell.length_b   1.000
_cell.length_c   1.000
_cell.angle_alpha   90.00
_cell.angle_beta   90.00
_cell.angle_gamma   90.00
#
_symmetry.space_group_name_H-M   'P 1'
#
loop_
_entity.id
_entity.type
_entity.pdbx_description
1 polymer ?
#
loop_
_entity_poly.entity_id
_entity_poly.type
_entity_poly.pdbx_seq_one_letter_code
_entity_poly.pdbx_strand_id
1 'polypeptide(L)'
;MGRPKKYHTTEEKLRAIQDKSQCYYAKREISARRKLSYQPQSSRRDRDKQEAFRTAPQTTSPSQIRNANRSAAHQPVPSSTSKFTTRLKKIRNTSQYEVTPIPVTIPMPAPPPDPFPKFDAEALTVLQEFEDFLVGKAPSDYVKSLLCRYFKDNSRRQGEIGLFVEPLDDLYEMQKAYESISAKALQTDGPSERQKKLESAGEKIGQLISWLECWKYRGECV
;
A
#
# COMPACT_ATOMS: atom_id res chain seq x y z
N MET A 1 4.65 58.99 -0.27
CA MET A 1 4.09 57.87 -1.07
C MET A 1 4.41 56.54 -0.38
N GLY A 2 3.40 55.75 -0.02
CA GLY A 2 3.61 54.39 0.49
C GLY A 2 3.92 53.40 -0.63
N ARG A 3 4.62 52.30 -0.34
CA ARG A 3 4.82 51.21 -1.32
C ARG A 3 3.47 50.51 -1.60
N PRO A 4 3.11 50.22 -2.86
CA PRO A 4 1.91 49.45 -3.17
C PRO A 4 1.90 48.08 -2.47
N LYS A 5 0.72 47.62 -2.02
CA LYS A 5 0.53 46.25 -1.55
C LYS A 5 0.70 45.31 -2.74
N LYS A 6 1.50 44.24 -2.59
CA LYS A 6 1.76 43.26 -3.67
C LYS A 6 0.61 42.29 -3.95
N TYR A 7 -0.37 42.24 -3.06
CA TYR A 7 -1.58 41.42 -3.14
C TYR A 7 -2.75 42.26 -2.60
N HIS A 8 -3.88 42.20 -3.27
CA HIS A 8 -5.10 42.95 -2.95
C HIS A 8 -6.07 42.15 -2.09
N THR A 9 -6.05 40.81 -2.18
CA THR A 9 -6.86 39.92 -1.32
C THR A 9 -6.01 38.90 -0.55
N THR A 10 -6.60 38.31 0.50
CA THR A 10 -6.00 37.21 1.27
C THR A 10 -5.89 35.93 0.45
N GLU A 11 -6.89 35.63 -0.38
CA GLU A 11 -6.90 34.47 -1.27
C GLU A 11 -5.80 34.53 -2.33
N GLU A 12 -5.58 35.71 -2.92
CA GLU A 12 -4.49 35.95 -3.87
C GLU A 12 -3.11 35.70 -3.22
N LYS A 13 -2.91 36.19 -1.98
CA LYS A 13 -1.71 35.91 -1.18
C LYS A 13 -1.54 34.40 -0.94
N LEU A 14 -2.62 33.68 -0.62
CA LEU A 14 -2.59 32.24 -0.33
C LEU A 14 -2.25 31.41 -1.59
N ARG A 15 -2.91 31.67 -2.73
CA ARG A 15 -2.59 30.99 -4.00
C ARG A 15 -1.15 31.29 -4.45
N ALA A 16 -0.71 32.55 -4.36
CA ALA A 16 0.66 32.94 -4.65
C ALA A 16 1.72 32.40 -3.66
N ILE A 17 1.32 31.77 -2.55
CA ILE A 17 2.19 30.96 -1.68
C ILE A 17 2.16 29.49 -2.13
N GLN A 18 0.98 28.95 -2.43
CA GLN A 18 0.78 27.58 -2.92
C GLN A 18 1.59 27.33 -4.20
N ASP A 19 1.47 28.19 -5.21
CA ASP A 19 2.18 28.06 -6.50
C ASP A 19 3.70 28.06 -6.32
N LYS A 20 4.21 28.92 -5.42
CA LYS A 20 5.65 28.99 -5.09
C LYS A 20 6.13 27.72 -4.39
N SER A 21 5.32 27.14 -3.50
CA SER A 21 5.66 25.89 -2.82
C SER A 21 5.74 24.72 -3.81
N GLN A 22 4.78 24.57 -4.72
CA GLN A 22 4.82 23.56 -5.78
C GLN A 22 6.05 23.74 -6.69
N CYS A 23 6.34 24.99 -7.11
CA CYS A 23 7.53 25.31 -7.89
C CYS A 23 8.85 24.98 -7.17
N TYR A 24 8.89 25.02 -5.83
CA TYR A 24 10.05 24.64 -5.05
C TYR A 24 10.21 23.11 -4.99
N TYR A 25 9.15 22.38 -4.67
CA TYR A 25 9.20 20.92 -4.56
C TYR A 25 9.49 20.24 -5.90
N ALA A 26 8.88 20.68 -7.02
CA ALA A 26 9.19 20.16 -8.36
C ALA A 26 10.68 20.33 -8.72
N LYS A 27 11.29 21.49 -8.40
CA LYS A 27 12.73 21.71 -8.60
C LYS A 27 13.60 20.83 -7.70
N ARG A 28 13.17 20.58 -6.46
CA ARG A 28 13.86 19.69 -5.51
C ARG A 28 13.83 18.24 -5.99
N GLU A 29 12.71 17.77 -6.54
CA GLU A 29 12.56 16.43 -7.10
C GLU A 29 13.45 16.21 -8.34
N ILE A 30 13.44 17.16 -9.29
CA ILE A 30 14.33 17.14 -10.46
C ILE A 30 15.81 17.10 -10.04
N SER A 31 16.17 17.83 -8.97
CA SER A 31 17.53 17.80 -8.40
C SER A 31 17.86 16.44 -7.76
N ALA A 32 16.92 15.82 -7.05
CA ALA A 32 17.10 14.48 -6.47
C ALA A 32 17.28 13.40 -7.55
N ARG A 33 16.42 13.40 -8.59
CA ARG A 33 16.55 12.50 -9.75
C ARG A 33 17.92 12.63 -10.44
N ARG A 34 18.43 13.86 -10.60
CA ARG A 34 19.79 14.11 -11.14
C ARG A 34 20.91 13.65 -10.21
N LYS A 35 20.76 13.67 -8.89
CA LYS A 35 21.78 13.13 -7.97
C LYS A 35 21.90 11.61 -8.08
N LEU A 36 20.78 10.90 -8.23
CA LEU A 36 20.77 9.44 -8.41
C LEU A 36 21.47 9.01 -9.71
N SER A 37 21.33 9.76 -10.81
CA SER A 37 21.98 9.43 -12.09
C SER A 37 23.50 9.63 -12.12
N TYR A 38 24.10 10.23 -11.07
CA TYR A 38 25.55 10.49 -10.98
C TYR A 38 26.24 9.78 -9.80
N GLN A 39 25.56 8.84 -9.11
CA GLN A 39 26.18 8.09 -8.01
C GLN A 39 27.22 7.07 -8.54
N PRO A 40 28.53 7.19 -8.20
CA PRO A 40 29.55 6.29 -8.71
C PRO A 40 29.47 4.88 -8.10
N GLN A 41 29.77 3.84 -8.88
CA GLN A 41 29.78 2.44 -8.43
C GLN A 41 31.03 2.06 -7.61
N SER A 42 31.45 2.88 -6.64
CA SER A 42 32.62 2.59 -5.79
C SER A 42 32.38 1.46 -4.78
N SER A 43 31.14 1.27 -4.31
CA SER A 43 30.78 0.35 -3.22
C SER A 43 30.67 -1.15 -3.61
N ARG A 44 31.45 -1.61 -4.59
CA ARG A 44 31.35 -2.99 -5.15
C ARG A 44 32.66 -3.79 -5.17
N ARG A 45 33.74 -3.36 -4.51
CA ARG A 45 35.07 -4.02 -4.63
C ARG A 45 35.62 -4.75 -3.40
N ASP A 46 35.00 -4.63 -2.22
CA ASP A 46 35.59 -5.14 -0.98
C ASP A 46 34.99 -6.47 -0.46
N ARG A 47 34.22 -7.21 -1.28
CA ARG A 47 33.62 -8.50 -0.89
C ARG A 47 34.14 -9.74 -1.62
N ASP A 48 35.00 -9.59 -2.62
CA ASP A 48 35.48 -10.69 -3.50
C ASP A 48 36.89 -11.19 -3.15
N LYS A 49 37.23 -11.33 -1.86
CA LYS A 49 38.60 -11.70 -1.42
C LYS A 49 38.74 -12.82 -0.37
N GLN A 50 37.66 -13.51 0.02
CA GLN A 50 37.73 -14.63 0.97
C GLN A 50 36.82 -15.83 0.62
N GLU A 51 36.88 -16.36 -0.61
CA GLU A 51 36.33 -17.71 -0.87
C GLU A 51 37.02 -18.50 -2.00
N ALA A 52 38.34 -18.29 -2.16
CA ALA A 52 39.14 -18.94 -3.20
C ALA A 52 39.98 -20.12 -2.67
N PHE A 53 39.37 -21.17 -2.10
CA PHE A 53 40.02 -22.49 -1.90
C PHE A 53 39.02 -23.65 -1.64
N ARG A 54 38.60 -24.38 -2.69
CA ARG A 54 38.83 -25.85 -2.86
C ARG A 54 38.13 -26.47 -4.09
N THR A 55 38.99 -26.94 -5.00
CA THR A 55 38.90 -28.14 -5.87
C THR A 55 37.56 -28.83 -6.17
N ALA A 56 37.25 -28.96 -7.47
CA ALA A 56 36.40 -30.02 -8.05
C ALA A 56 37.20 -31.31 -8.36
N PRO A 57 36.56 -32.43 -8.75
CA PRO A 57 36.27 -32.74 -10.17
C PRO A 57 34.79 -33.12 -10.41
N GLN A 58 34.15 -32.86 -11.57
CA GLN A 58 34.17 -33.62 -12.85
C GLN A 58 33.89 -35.14 -12.72
N THR A 59 33.17 -35.81 -13.63
CA THR A 59 32.63 -35.45 -14.97
C THR A 59 31.10 -35.16 -14.92
N THR A 60 30.19 -35.26 -15.92
CA THR A 60 30.14 -35.77 -17.32
C THR A 60 29.08 -35.00 -18.16
N SER A 61 28.61 -35.53 -19.31
CA SER A 61 27.83 -34.79 -20.34
C SER A 61 26.60 -35.55 -20.90
N PRO A 62 25.69 -34.91 -21.69
CA PRO A 62 24.29 -35.34 -21.89
C PRO A 62 23.93 -35.89 -23.30
N SER A 63 22.64 -36.12 -23.56
CA SER A 63 22.00 -36.33 -24.89
C SER A 63 20.65 -35.56 -24.92
N GLN A 64 20.20 -34.78 -25.92
CA GLN A 64 20.10 -34.96 -27.40
C GLN A 64 19.03 -36.03 -27.75
N ILE A 65 18.07 -35.94 -28.71
CA ILE A 65 17.84 -35.27 -30.03
C ILE A 65 16.30 -34.97 -30.16
N ARG A 66 15.68 -34.25 -31.12
CA ARG A 66 15.81 -32.91 -31.76
C ARG A 66 14.73 -32.75 -32.87
N ASN A 67 13.94 -31.67 -32.83
CA ASN A 67 12.91 -31.14 -33.76
C ASN A 67 12.88 -31.56 -35.26
N ALA A 68 11.65 -31.65 -35.84
CA ALA A 68 11.24 -31.19 -37.20
C ALA A 68 9.73 -31.53 -37.47
N ASN A 69 8.91 -30.84 -38.28
CA ASN A 69 8.93 -29.48 -38.87
C ASN A 69 7.51 -29.09 -39.40
N ARG A 70 7.21 -27.78 -39.52
CA ARG A 70 6.46 -27.02 -40.58
C ARG A 70 5.28 -27.65 -41.39
N SER A 71 4.26 -26.94 -41.89
CA SER A 71 3.76 -25.54 -41.73
C SER A 71 2.46 -25.32 -42.53
N ALA A 72 1.69 -24.28 -42.16
CA ALA A 72 0.85 -23.41 -43.01
C ALA A 72 -0.49 -23.90 -43.64
N ALA A 73 -1.58 -23.31 -43.10
CA ALA A 73 -2.59 -22.49 -43.81
C ALA A 73 -3.83 -23.12 -44.51
N HIS A 74 -4.83 -22.24 -44.67
CA HIS A 74 -6.11 -22.31 -45.42
C HIS A 74 -7.33 -23.04 -44.81
N GLN A 75 -8.35 -22.23 -44.51
CA GLN A 75 -9.80 -22.53 -44.56
C GLN A 75 -10.26 -22.69 -46.05
N PRO A 76 -11.49 -23.16 -46.38
CA PRO A 76 -12.72 -23.18 -45.56
C PRO A 76 -13.55 -24.49 -45.56
N VAL A 77 -14.71 -24.45 -44.91
CA VAL A 77 -15.75 -25.51 -44.85
C VAL A 77 -16.61 -25.46 -46.13
N PRO A 78 -17.07 -26.61 -46.67
CA PRO A 78 -18.51 -26.88 -46.62
C PRO A 78 -18.86 -28.34 -46.26
N SER A 79 -20.16 -28.65 -46.19
CA SER A 79 -20.72 -29.88 -45.63
C SER A 79 -20.71 -31.11 -46.55
N SER A 80 -20.74 -32.30 -45.95
CA SER A 80 -21.40 -33.47 -46.54
C SER A 80 -22.03 -34.34 -45.44
N THR A 81 -23.27 -34.81 -45.66
CA THR A 81 -24.09 -35.48 -44.64
C THR A 81 -24.14 -36.99 -44.85
N SER A 82 -23.14 -37.72 -44.31
CA SER A 82 -23.15 -39.19 -44.34
C SER A 82 -24.15 -39.78 -43.33
N LYS A 83 -25.18 -40.48 -43.82
CA LYS A 83 -26.20 -41.15 -43.00
C LYS A 83 -25.82 -42.62 -42.74
N PHE A 84 -25.05 -42.88 -41.69
CA PHE A 84 -24.77 -44.26 -41.26
C PHE A 84 -25.93 -44.88 -40.46
N THR A 85 -26.82 -45.59 -41.15
CA THR A 85 -27.95 -46.33 -40.52
C THR A 85 -27.48 -47.67 -39.93
N THR A 86 -27.16 -47.69 -38.63
CA THR A 86 -26.80 -48.92 -37.92
C THR A 86 -28.02 -49.53 -37.21
N ARG A 87 -28.36 -50.79 -37.54
CA ARG A 87 -29.46 -51.54 -36.88
C ARG A 87 -29.01 -52.05 -35.51
N LEU A 88 -29.18 -51.25 -34.46
CA LEU A 88 -29.08 -51.77 -33.09
C LEU A 88 -30.13 -52.87 -32.86
N LYS A 89 -29.67 -54.09 -32.56
CA LYS A 89 -30.53 -55.12 -31.97
C LYS A 89 -30.87 -54.68 -30.54
N LYS A 90 -32.15 -54.35 -30.29
CA LYS A 90 -32.64 -53.95 -28.97
C LYS A 90 -32.66 -55.15 -28.02
N ILE A 91 -31.55 -55.39 -27.33
CA ILE A 91 -31.50 -56.31 -26.19
C ILE A 91 -32.39 -55.71 -25.09
N ARG A 92 -33.49 -56.40 -24.73
CA ARG A 92 -34.27 -56.06 -23.54
C ARG A 92 -33.48 -56.55 -22.31
N ASN A 93 -32.73 -55.65 -21.70
CA ASN A 93 -32.23 -55.88 -20.34
C ASN A 93 -33.41 -55.71 -19.37
N THR A 94 -33.90 -56.82 -18.80
CA THR A 94 -34.93 -56.82 -17.75
C THR A 94 -34.30 -56.68 -16.36
N SER A 95 -33.54 -55.61 -16.18
CA SER A 95 -33.01 -55.18 -14.88
C SER A 95 -34.09 -54.44 -14.11
N GLN A 96 -34.94 -55.19 -13.40
CA GLN A 96 -35.84 -54.63 -12.38
C GLN A 96 -35.04 -54.30 -11.12
N TYR A 97 -34.37 -53.15 -11.13
CA TYR A 97 -33.84 -52.52 -9.93
C TYR A 97 -34.49 -51.14 -9.81
N GLU A 98 -35.24 -50.88 -8.74
CA GLU A 98 -35.62 -49.51 -8.42
C GLU A 98 -34.39 -48.78 -7.92
N VAL A 99 -33.79 -47.94 -8.78
CA VAL A 99 -32.71 -47.04 -8.37
C VAL A 99 -33.36 -45.90 -7.59
N THR A 100 -33.63 -46.13 -6.30
CA THR A 100 -34.08 -45.09 -5.38
C THR A 100 -32.97 -44.04 -5.27
N PRO A 101 -33.17 -42.79 -5.72
CA PRO A 101 -32.12 -41.79 -5.66
C PRO A 101 -31.97 -41.32 -4.22
N ILE A 102 -31.00 -41.90 -3.50
CA ILE A 102 -30.63 -41.43 -2.16
C ILE A 102 -30.19 -39.97 -2.31
N PRO A 103 -30.84 -38.99 -1.66
CA PRO A 103 -30.43 -37.60 -1.73
C PRO A 103 -29.13 -37.45 -0.93
N VAL A 104 -28.00 -37.47 -1.63
CA VAL A 104 -26.69 -37.17 -1.03
C VAL A 104 -26.67 -35.69 -0.69
N THR A 105 -27.12 -35.36 0.52
CA THR A 105 -27.00 -34.02 1.09
C THR A 105 -25.52 -33.75 1.38
N ILE A 106 -24.79 -33.28 0.36
CA ILE A 106 -23.42 -32.80 0.52
C ILE A 106 -23.46 -31.71 1.60
N PRO A 107 -22.72 -31.85 2.73
CA PRO A 107 -22.68 -30.81 3.74
C PRO A 107 -22.14 -29.54 3.09
N MET A 108 -22.96 -28.48 3.06
CA MET A 108 -22.54 -27.21 2.48
C MET A 108 -21.36 -26.70 3.32
N PRO A 109 -20.19 -26.40 2.71
CA PRO A 109 -19.04 -25.92 3.47
C PRO A 109 -19.42 -24.65 4.22
N ALA A 110 -18.95 -24.54 5.46
CA ALA A 110 -19.22 -23.36 6.27
C ALA A 110 -18.73 -22.10 5.54
N PRO A 111 -19.48 -20.98 5.58
CA PRO A 111 -19.04 -19.75 4.94
C PRO A 111 -17.70 -19.29 5.54
N PRO A 112 -16.82 -18.64 4.76
CA PRO A 112 -15.60 -18.06 5.29
C PRO A 112 -15.88 -17.13 6.47
N PRO A 113 -15.05 -17.12 7.53
CA PRO A 113 -15.18 -16.15 8.60
C PRO A 113 -15.10 -14.71 8.06
N ASP A 114 -15.90 -13.78 8.60
CA ASP A 114 -15.76 -12.36 8.28
C ASP A 114 -14.35 -11.90 8.69
N PRO A 115 -13.51 -11.40 7.76
CA PRO A 115 -12.19 -10.88 8.11
C PRO A 115 -12.24 -9.51 8.77
N PHE A 116 -13.37 -8.79 8.73
CA PHE A 116 -13.45 -7.40 9.18
C PHE A 116 -13.11 -7.18 10.67
N PRO A 117 -13.55 -8.03 11.63
CA PRO A 117 -13.18 -7.90 13.04
C PRO A 117 -11.66 -7.96 13.30
N LYS A 118 -10.88 -8.55 12.37
CA LYS A 118 -9.42 -8.52 12.44
C LYS A 118 -8.87 -7.13 12.05
N PHE A 119 -9.43 -6.48 11.04
CA PHE A 119 -9.03 -5.11 10.66
C PHE A 119 -9.41 -4.11 11.75
N ASP A 120 -10.57 -4.27 12.39
CA ASP A 120 -10.95 -3.48 13.57
C ASP A 120 -9.93 -3.65 14.71
N ALA A 121 -9.50 -4.88 15.02
CA ALA A 121 -8.50 -5.13 16.07
C ALA A 121 -7.10 -4.58 15.73
N GLU A 122 -6.64 -4.74 14.48
CA GLU A 122 -5.38 -4.15 14.01
C GLU A 122 -5.44 -2.60 14.08
N ALA A 123 -6.55 -2.00 13.65
CA ALA A 123 -6.76 -0.56 13.69
C ALA A 123 -6.85 -0.01 15.12
N LEU A 124 -7.61 -0.65 16.01
CA LEU A 124 -7.70 -0.28 17.42
C LEU A 124 -6.34 -0.32 18.13
N THR A 125 -5.44 -1.22 17.72
CA THR A 125 -4.06 -1.27 18.24
C THR A 125 -3.30 0.01 17.89
N VAL A 126 -3.33 0.45 16.62
CA VAL A 126 -2.71 1.72 16.18
C VAL A 126 -3.40 2.94 16.81
N LEU A 127 -4.72 2.89 17.00
CA LEU A 127 -5.45 3.99 17.66
C LEU A 127 -5.15 4.09 19.15
N GLN A 128 -4.82 2.99 19.83
CA GLN A 128 -4.35 2.98 21.23
C GLN A 128 -2.93 3.52 21.32
N GLU A 129 -2.03 3.08 20.44
CA GLU A 129 -0.65 3.57 20.33
C GLU A 129 -0.61 5.11 20.16
N PHE A 130 -1.54 5.66 19.39
CA PHE A 130 -1.74 7.10 19.23
C PHE A 130 -2.21 7.83 20.52
N GLU A 131 -3.13 7.26 21.30
CA GLU A 131 -3.55 7.86 22.58
C GLU A 131 -2.44 7.77 23.65
N ASP A 132 -1.66 6.68 23.62
CA ASP A 132 -0.50 6.47 24.50
C ASP A 132 0.64 7.45 24.15
N PHE A 133 0.89 7.68 22.86
CA PHE A 133 1.82 8.70 22.34
C PHE A 133 1.42 10.13 22.75
N LEU A 134 0.12 10.44 22.75
CA LEU A 134 -0.40 11.70 23.29
C LEU A 134 -0.26 11.82 24.81
N VAL A 135 0.03 10.71 25.50
CA VAL A 135 0.07 10.57 26.96
C VAL A 135 -1.27 11.00 27.59
N GLY A 136 -2.37 10.53 26.98
CA GLY A 136 -3.74 10.82 27.44
C GLY A 136 -4.18 12.28 27.29
N LYS A 137 -3.53 13.06 26.43
CA LYS A 137 -3.88 14.47 26.15
C LYS A 137 -4.75 14.59 24.92
N ALA A 138 -5.60 15.63 24.87
CA ALA A 138 -6.16 16.08 23.61
C ALA A 138 -5.04 16.47 22.62
N PRO A 139 -5.16 16.16 21.31
CA PRO A 139 -4.12 16.48 20.32
C PRO A 139 -3.71 17.96 20.31
N SER A 140 -4.64 18.89 20.60
CA SER A 140 -4.36 20.32 20.67
C SER A 140 -3.53 20.71 21.89
N ASP A 141 -3.70 20.04 23.03
CA ASP A 141 -2.91 20.25 24.25
C ASP A 141 -1.54 19.56 24.18
N TYR A 142 -1.44 18.47 23.40
CA TYR A 142 -0.14 17.91 23.01
C TYR A 142 0.67 18.93 22.19
N VAL A 143 0.11 19.49 21.11
CA VAL A 143 0.75 20.54 20.30
C VAL A 143 1.13 21.77 21.14
N LYS A 144 0.22 22.30 21.97
CA LYS A 144 0.54 23.39 22.92
C LYS A 144 1.74 23.03 23.80
N SER A 145 1.81 21.79 24.30
CA SER A 145 2.91 21.37 25.17
C SER A 145 4.26 21.22 24.44
N LEU A 146 4.28 20.90 23.15
CA LEU A 146 5.48 20.99 22.31
C LEU A 146 5.91 22.44 22.06
N LEU A 147 4.97 23.32 21.73
CA LEU A 147 5.24 24.76 21.57
C LEU A 147 5.81 25.38 22.86
N CYS A 148 5.24 25.04 24.01
CA CYS A 148 5.79 25.46 25.31
C CYS A 148 7.19 24.90 25.59
N ARG A 149 7.55 23.71 25.10
CA ARG A 149 8.93 23.17 25.22
C ARG A 149 9.93 23.88 24.30
N TYR A 150 9.48 24.29 23.12
CA TYR A 150 10.28 24.97 22.09
C TYR A 150 10.54 26.45 22.40
N PHE A 151 9.54 27.18 22.89
CA PHE A 151 9.67 28.62 23.15
C PHE A 151 10.23 28.99 24.53
N LYS A 152 10.07 28.15 25.56
CA LYS A 152 10.37 28.51 26.95
C LYS A 152 11.88 28.63 27.23
N ASP A 153 12.33 29.84 27.59
CA ASP A 153 13.75 30.23 27.74
C ASP A 153 14.57 29.41 28.74
N ASN A 154 13.89 28.74 29.69
CA ASN A 154 14.54 27.89 30.69
C ASN A 154 14.66 26.41 30.24
N SER A 155 14.37 26.10 28.97
CA SER A 155 14.44 24.77 28.38
C SER A 155 15.80 24.52 27.74
N ARG A 156 16.47 23.41 28.09
CA ARG A 156 17.66 22.94 27.33
C ARG A 156 17.37 22.58 25.87
N ARG A 157 16.09 22.49 25.50
CA ARG A 157 15.59 22.21 24.15
C ARG A 157 14.92 23.44 23.49
N GLN A 158 15.19 24.66 23.98
CA GLN A 158 14.65 25.88 23.36
C GLN A 158 15.15 25.99 21.91
N GLY A 159 14.26 26.32 20.97
CA GLY A 159 14.60 26.43 19.55
C GLY A 159 14.95 25.10 18.85
N GLU A 160 14.89 23.97 19.56
CA GLU A 160 15.25 22.66 19.00
C GLU A 160 14.14 22.13 18.08
N ILE A 161 14.33 22.25 16.76
CA ILE A 161 13.38 21.74 15.75
C ILE A 161 13.15 20.22 15.87
N GLY A 162 14.08 19.48 16.47
CA GLY A 162 13.95 18.05 16.79
C GLY A 162 12.69 17.71 17.59
N LEU A 163 12.22 18.64 18.44
CA LEU A 163 10.95 18.54 19.18
C LEU A 163 9.71 18.34 18.30
N PHE A 164 9.80 18.60 17.00
CA PHE A 164 8.74 18.39 16.01
C PHE A 164 9.11 17.37 14.93
N VAL A 165 10.36 16.89 14.87
CA VAL A 165 10.79 15.90 13.87
C VAL A 165 10.50 14.49 14.35
N GLU A 166 11.02 14.13 15.52
CA GLU A 166 10.80 12.82 16.17
C GLU A 166 9.29 12.52 16.31
N PRO A 167 8.45 13.41 16.90
CA PRO A 167 6.99 13.23 16.92
C PRO A 167 6.28 13.19 15.55
N LEU A 168 6.84 13.76 14.48
CA LEU A 168 6.23 13.66 13.15
C LEU A 168 6.55 12.33 12.49
N ASP A 169 7.80 11.87 12.61
CA ASP A 169 8.27 10.62 12.00
C ASP A 169 7.50 9.42 12.60
N ASP A 170 7.28 9.40 13.92
CA ASP A 170 6.41 8.40 14.59
C ASP A 170 4.97 8.43 14.04
N LEU A 171 4.37 9.62 13.95
CA LEU A 171 2.99 9.78 13.47
C LEU A 171 2.81 9.38 12.01
N TYR A 172 3.79 9.63 11.13
CA TYR A 172 3.73 9.16 9.74
C TYR A 172 3.76 7.63 9.66
N GLU A 173 4.53 6.94 10.50
CA GLU A 173 4.51 5.47 10.55
C GLU A 173 3.18 4.93 11.11
N MET A 174 2.59 5.56 12.13
CA MET A 174 1.24 5.24 12.61
C MET A 174 0.18 5.44 11.51
N GLN A 175 0.20 6.59 10.82
CA GLN A 175 -0.72 6.88 9.70
C GLN A 175 -0.58 5.81 8.60
N LYS A 176 0.65 5.50 8.19
CA LYS A 176 0.98 4.50 7.16
C LYS A 176 0.57 3.08 7.55
N ALA A 177 0.70 2.71 8.83
CA ALA A 177 0.16 1.45 9.36
C ALA A 177 -1.37 1.43 9.25
N TYR A 178 -2.04 2.51 9.65
CA TYR A 178 -3.49 2.66 9.59
C TYR A 178 -4.04 2.61 8.16
N GLU A 179 -3.42 3.34 7.24
CA GLU A 179 -3.74 3.32 5.80
C GLU A 179 -3.53 1.92 5.21
N SER A 180 -2.51 1.18 5.65
CA SER A 180 -2.31 -0.22 5.23
C SER A 180 -3.43 -1.14 5.72
N ILE A 181 -3.97 -0.94 6.92
CA ILE A 181 -5.11 -1.71 7.45
C ILE A 181 -6.39 -1.34 6.69
N SER A 182 -6.68 -0.05 6.56
CA SER A 182 -7.84 0.47 5.82
C SER A 182 -7.85 0.01 4.35
N ALA A 183 -6.69 0.02 3.67
CA ALA A 183 -6.59 -0.45 2.28
C ALA A 183 -6.85 -1.96 2.13
N LYS A 184 -6.45 -2.79 3.11
CA LYS A 184 -6.79 -4.23 3.12
C LYS A 184 -8.28 -4.44 3.36
N ALA A 185 -8.87 -3.71 4.29
CA ALA A 185 -10.29 -3.76 4.59
C ALA A 185 -11.14 -3.37 3.36
N LEU A 186 -10.81 -2.25 2.70
CA LEU A 186 -11.43 -1.81 1.45
C LEU A 186 -11.29 -2.85 0.32
N GLN A 187 -10.15 -3.52 0.19
CA GLN A 187 -9.94 -4.59 -0.81
C GLN A 187 -10.74 -5.87 -0.51
N THR A 188 -11.08 -6.11 0.76
CA THR A 188 -11.68 -7.38 1.21
C THR A 188 -13.21 -7.28 1.33
N ASP A 189 -13.72 -6.12 1.74
CA ASP A 189 -15.14 -5.87 2.02
C ASP A 189 -15.78 -4.82 1.09
N GLY A 190 -14.96 -4.02 0.39
CA GLY A 190 -15.43 -2.90 -0.42
C GLY A 190 -15.84 -1.67 0.40
N PRO A 191 -16.46 -0.66 -0.26
CA PRO A 191 -16.85 0.59 0.37
C PRO A 191 -18.12 0.44 1.23
N SER A 192 -17.99 -0.16 2.41
CA SER A 192 -19.08 -0.39 3.37
C SER A 192 -19.19 0.67 4.48
N GLU A 193 -20.29 0.68 5.23
CA GLU A 193 -20.43 1.55 6.41
C GLU A 193 -19.44 1.22 7.54
N ARG A 194 -18.92 -0.02 7.61
CA ARG A 194 -17.86 -0.37 8.55
C ARG A 194 -16.49 0.12 8.06
N GLN A 195 -16.22 0.04 6.76
CA GLN A 195 -15.05 0.67 6.14
C GLN A 195 -15.01 2.20 6.35
N LYS A 196 -16.13 2.92 6.20
CA LYS A 196 -16.20 4.38 6.44
C LYS A 196 -15.91 4.76 7.90
N LYS A 197 -16.35 3.94 8.85
CA LYS A 197 -16.05 4.13 10.29
C LYS A 197 -14.57 3.89 10.57
N LEU A 198 -13.98 2.87 9.93
CA LEU A 198 -12.55 2.60 9.99
C LEU A 198 -11.75 3.79 9.45
N GLU A 199 -12.08 4.30 8.26
CA GLU A 199 -11.43 5.47 7.66
C GLU A 199 -11.52 6.73 8.55
N SER A 200 -12.72 7.11 8.97
CA SER A 200 -12.94 8.32 9.78
C SER A 200 -12.30 8.25 11.18
N ALA A 201 -12.17 7.07 11.78
CA ALA A 201 -11.45 6.91 13.05
C ALA A 201 -9.92 7.13 12.93
N GLY A 202 -9.36 7.00 11.72
CA GLY A 202 -7.95 7.30 11.43
C GLY A 202 -7.65 8.78 11.23
N GLU A 203 -8.65 9.61 10.91
CA GLU A 203 -8.45 11.03 10.60
C GLU A 203 -7.75 11.81 11.72
N LYS A 204 -7.94 11.43 12.99
CA LYS A 204 -7.31 12.07 14.15
C LYS A 204 -5.77 12.08 14.07
N ILE A 205 -5.17 11.06 13.44
CA ILE A 205 -3.72 10.97 13.23
C ILE A 205 -3.27 12.01 12.19
N GLY A 206 -3.94 12.03 11.03
CA GLY A 206 -3.67 13.01 9.96
C GLY A 206 -3.93 14.46 10.36
N GLN A 207 -4.94 14.71 11.20
CA GLN A 207 -5.22 16.05 11.75
C GLN A 207 -4.06 16.55 12.62
N LEU A 208 -3.50 15.70 13.50
CA LEU A 208 -2.34 16.06 14.33
C LEU A 208 -1.08 16.30 13.49
N ILE A 209 -0.81 15.44 12.50
CA ILE A 209 0.29 15.63 11.53
C ILE A 209 0.15 16.98 10.83
N SER A 210 -1.03 17.30 10.32
CA SER A 210 -1.31 18.58 9.63
C SER A 210 -1.08 19.79 10.53
N TRP A 211 -1.43 19.72 11.82
CA TRP A 211 -1.14 20.80 12.78
C TRP A 211 0.37 20.97 13.04
N LEU A 212 1.10 19.87 13.21
CA LEU A 212 2.55 19.88 13.42
C LEU A 212 3.32 20.34 12.17
N GLU A 213 2.90 19.92 10.98
CA GLU A 213 3.40 20.43 9.70
C GLU A 213 3.13 21.93 9.53
N CYS A 214 1.91 22.40 9.83
CA CYS A 214 1.56 23.81 9.69
C CYS A 214 2.47 24.69 10.57
N TRP A 215 2.75 24.24 11.81
CA TRP A 215 3.74 24.88 12.67
C TRP A 215 5.16 24.86 12.09
N LYS A 216 5.63 23.69 11.66
CA LYS A 216 6.96 23.47 11.04
C LYS A 216 7.22 24.34 9.80
N TYR A 217 6.16 24.71 9.05
CA TYR A 217 6.28 25.51 7.82
C TYR A 217 5.80 26.97 7.92
N ARG A 218 5.05 27.37 8.96
CA ARG A 218 4.50 28.74 9.08
C ARG A 218 4.84 29.49 10.36
N GLY A 219 5.03 28.81 11.49
CA GLY A 219 5.24 29.45 12.81
C GLY A 219 4.05 30.27 13.34
N GLU A 220 2.91 30.26 12.64
CA GLU A 220 1.70 31.03 12.95
C GLU A 220 0.46 30.14 12.73
N CYS A 221 0.00 29.43 13.76
CA CYS A 221 -1.32 28.76 13.79
C CYS A 221 -1.75 28.33 15.21
N VAL A 222 -2.41 29.22 15.96
CA VAL A 222 -3.38 28.87 17.03
C VAL A 222 -4.66 29.64 16.74
#